data_AF-A0A843GC56-F1
#
_entry.id   AF-A0A843GC56-F1
#
_cell.length_a   1.000
_cell.length_b   1.000
_cell.length_c   1.000
_cell.angle_alpha   90.00
_cell.angle_beta   90.00
_cell.angle_gamma   90.00
#
_symmetry.space_group_name_H-M   'P 1'
#
loop_
_entity.id
_entity.type
_entity.pdbx_description
1 polymer ?
#
loop_
_entity_poly.entity_id
_entity_poly.type
_entity_poly.pdbx_seq_one_letter_code
_entity_poly.pdbx_strand_id
1 'polypeptide(L)' 'MKYQELVNVYEALGATTKRLEKTDILADFLVKVEEEDLEKITLMALGSVFPSWSEEEQGIGDKLV' A
#
# COMPACT_ATOMS: atom_id res chain seq x y z
N MET A 1 -9.90 2.76 8.18
CA MET A 1 -8.57 3.01 8.82
C MET A 1 -8.09 4.46 8.61
N LYS A 2 -7.17 5.02 9.42
CA LYS A 2 -6.53 6.31 9.09
C LYS A 2 -5.39 6.11 8.09
N TYR A 3 -5.28 6.96 7.07
CA TYR A 3 -4.19 6.87 6.07
C TYR A 3 -2.78 6.93 6.69
N GLN A 4 -2.62 7.61 7.83
CA GLN A 4 -1.35 7.65 8.59
C GLN A 4 -0.82 6.25 8.95
N GLU A 5 -1.71 5.28 9.20
CA GLU A 5 -1.29 3.92 9.54
C GLU A 5 -0.58 3.25 8.37
N LEU A 6 -1.04 3.51 7.14
CA LEU A 6 -0.42 3.03 5.91
C LEU A 6 0.91 3.74 5.63
N VAL A 7 1.02 5.04 5.93
CA VAL A 7 2.29 5.79 5.83
C VAL A 7 3.36 5.18 6.74
N ASN A 8 3.01 4.80 7.97
CA ASN A 8 3.94 4.15 8.89
C ASN A 8 4.46 2.80 8.33
N VAL A 9 3.61 2.07 7.59
CA VAL A 9 4.01 0.83 6.91
C VAL A 9 5.01 1.14 5.79
N TYR A 10 4.79 2.19 5.00
CA TYR A 10 5.73 2.60 3.95
C TYR A 10 7.11 2.95 4.52
N GLU A 11 7.15 3.71 5.61
CA GLU A 11 8.41 4.05 6.30
C GLU A 11 9.13 2.80 6.80
N ALA A 12 8.40 1.87 7.43
CA ALA A 12 8.97 0.60 7.91
C ALA A 12 9.51 -0.28 6.77
N LEU A 13 8.78 -0.37 5.65
CA LEU A 13 9.23 -1.10 4.45
C LEU A 13 10.44 -0.44 3.78
N GLY A 14 10.56 0.89 3.86
CA GLY A 14 11.70 1.65 3.36
C GLY A 14 12.94 1.55 4.25
N ALA A 15 12.76 1.29 5.55
CA ALA A 15 13.85 1.17 6.52
C ALA A 15 14.64 -0.14 6.43
N THR A 16 14.13 -1.15 5.72
CA THR A 16 14.80 -2.45 5.53
C THR A 16 14.88 -2.86 4.06
N THR A 17 15.93 -3.62 3.72
CA THR A 17 16.09 -4.28 2.42
C THR A 17 15.82 -5.78 2.48
N LYS A 18 15.62 -6.34 3.68
CA LYS A 18 15.45 -7.79 3.86
C LYS A 18 14.05 -8.22 3.49
N ARG A 19 13.96 -9.18 2.58
CA ARG A 19 12.67 -9.71 2.09
C ARG A 19 11.78 -10.27 3.20
N LEU A 20 12.35 -11.04 4.13
CA LEU A 20 11.59 -11.65 5.23
C LEU A 20 11.00 -10.59 6.16
N GLU A 21 11.80 -9.59 6.56
CA GLU A 21 11.31 -8.49 7.40
C GLU A 21 10.18 -7.70 6.71
N LYS A 22 10.25 -7.48 5.39
CA LYS A 22 9.16 -6.84 4.63
C LYS A 22 7.89 -7.69 4.63
N THR A 23 8.03 -9.00 4.51
CA THR A 23 6.89 -9.94 4.61
C THR A 23 6.25 -9.86 5.99
N ASP A 24 7.05 -9.84 7.05
CA ASP A 24 6.55 -9.76 8.43
C ASP A 24 5.81 -8.43 8.67
N ILE A 25 6.38 -7.30 8.24
CA ILE A 25 5.74 -5.97 8.33
C ILE A 25 4.36 -5.96 7.64
N LEU A 26 4.27 -6.51 6.42
CA LEU A 26 3.02 -6.56 5.67
C LEU A 26 2.01 -7.51 6.32
N ALA A 27 2.44 -8.69 6.78
CA ALA A 27 1.56 -9.64 7.44
C ALA A 27 0.95 -9.06 8.73
N ASP A 28 1.78 -8.44 9.57
CA ASP A 28 1.35 -7.81 10.82
C ASP A 28 0.38 -6.63 10.61
N PHE A 29 0.46 -5.99 9.46
CA PHE A 29 -0.44 -4.90 9.07
C PHE A 29 -1.75 -5.44 8.50
N LEU A 30 -1.69 -6.34 7.52
CA LEU A 30 -2.87 -6.85 6.80
C LEU A 30 -3.86 -7.60 7.71
N VAL A 31 -3.39 -8.23 8.79
CA VAL A 31 -4.25 -8.88 9.80
C VAL A 31 -5.13 -7.88 10.56
N LYS A 32 -4.74 -6.60 10.62
CA LYS A 32 -5.48 -5.53 11.33
C LYS A 32 -6.41 -4.75 10.42
N VAL A 33 -6.40 -5.04 9.13
CA VAL A 33 -7.21 -4.35 8.12
C VAL A 33 -8.59 -5.00 8.06
N GLU A 34 -9.63 -4.18 8.12
CA GLU A 34 -11.01 -4.61 7.90
C GLU A 34 -11.20 -5.16 6.48
N GLU A 35 -12.02 -6.20 6.32
CA GLU A 35 -12.21 -6.89 5.04
C GLU A 35 -12.65 -5.94 3.91
N GLU A 36 -13.50 -4.95 4.23
CA GLU A 36 -13.99 -3.93 3.30
C GLU A 36 -12.90 -2.99 2.75
N ASP A 37 -11.83 -2.79 3.52
CA ASP A 37 -10.70 -1.93 3.16
C ASP A 37 -9.56 -2.72 2.49
N LEU A 38 -9.57 -4.06 2.59
CA LEU A 38 -8.44 -4.93 2.25
C LEU A 38 -8.03 -4.80 0.78
N GLU A 39 -8.98 -4.82 -0.15
CA GLU A 39 -8.73 -4.72 -1.59
C GLU A 39 -7.99 -3.42 -1.95
N LYS A 40 -8.44 -2.29 -1.40
CA LYS A 40 -7.83 -0.98 -1.66
C LYS A 40 -6.44 -0.91 -1.03
N ILE A 41 -6.30 -1.44 0.18
CA ILE A 41 -5.03 -1.39 0.92
C ILE A 41 -3.95 -2.25 0.25
N THR A 42 -4.26 -3.43 -0.27
CA THR A 42 -3.28 -4.24 -1.00
C THR A 42 -2.80 -3.54 -2.28
N LEU A 43 -3.69 -2.87 -3.02
CA LEU A 43 -3.31 -2.08 -4.18
C LEU A 43 -2.37 -0.94 -3.79
N MET A 44 -2.76 -0.15 -2.77
CA MET A 44 -1.95 0.97 -2.30
C MET A 44 -0.58 0.51 -1.76
N ALA A 45 -0.51 -0.62 -1.06
CA ALA A 45 0.74 -1.22 -0.59
C ALA A 45 1.70 -1.59 -1.73
N LEU A 46 1.17 -1.89 -2.92
CA LEU A 46 1.96 -2.12 -4.14
C LEU A 46 2.33 -0.84 -4.87
N GLY A 47 1.83 0.33 -4.43
CA GLY A 47 2.03 1.61 -5.08
C GLY A 47 1.05 1.87 -6.24
N SER A 48 -0.05 1.13 -6.32
CA SER A 48 -1.06 1.26 -7.38
C SER A 48 -2.41 1.67 -6.81
N VAL A 49 -3.16 2.50 -7.55
CA VAL A 49 -4.55 2.85 -7.18
C VAL A 49 -5.54 1.89 -7.83
N PHE A 50 -5.24 1.44 -9.04
CA PHE A 50 -6.07 0.52 -9.82
C PHE A 50 -5.33 -0.81 -10.06
N PRO A 51 -6.04 -1.94 -10.20
CA PRO A 51 -5.46 -3.19 -10.62
C PRO A 51 -4.80 -3.09 -12.01
N SER A 52 -3.79 -3.91 -12.28
CA SER A 52 -3.04 -3.87 -13.55
C SER A 52 -3.86 -4.22 -14.79
N TRP A 53 -5.04 -4.81 -14.62
CA TRP A 53 -5.97 -5.15 -15.69
C TRP A 53 -7.07 -4.10 -15.89
N SER A 54 -7.17 -3.10 -15.01
CA SER A 54 -8.13 -2.01 -15.16
C SER A 54 -7.68 -1.05 -16.26
N GLU A 55 -8.63 -0.53 -17.03
CA GLU A 55 -8.41 0.55 -17.99
C GLU A 55 -8.35 1.93 -17.31
N GLU A 56 -8.65 2.00 -16.01
CA GLU A 56 -8.62 3.24 -15.23
C GLU A 56 -7.20 3.68 -14.89
N GLU A 57 -6.94 4.98 -15.04
CA GLU A 57 -5.69 5.62 -14.67
C GLU A 57 -5.96 6.82 -13.77
N GLN A 58 -5.01 7.13 -12.87
CA GLN A 58 -5.15 8.28 -11.95
C GLN A 58 -5.20 9.63 -12.70
N GLY A 59 -4.63 9.69 -13.90
CA GLY A 59 -4.72 10.87 -14.77
C GLY A 59 -4.02 12.13 -14.23
N ILE A 60 -3.11 11.98 -13.25
CA ILE A 60 -2.33 13.07 -12.67
C ILE A 60 -0.91 13.01 -13.21
N GLY A 61 -0.49 14.08 -13.92
CA GLY A 61 0.89 14.24 -14.37
C GLY A 61 1.73 15.05 -13.37
N ASP A 62 3.05 14.91 -13.45
CA ASP A 62 4.02 15.52 -12.51
C ASP A 62 3.88 17.03 -12.28
N LYS A 63 3.30 17.78 -13.23
CA LYS A 63 3.08 19.23 -13.11
C LYS A 63 1.85 19.62 -12.29
N LEU A 64 1.00 18.66 -11.94
CA LEU A 64 -0.22 18.86 -11.15
C LEU A 64 -0.04 18.50 -9.67
N VAL A 65 1.11 17.90 -9.30
CA VAL A 65 1.47 17.47 -7.93
C VAL A 65 2.43 18.47 -7.30
#